data_AF-A0A168N4I7-F1
#
_entry.id   AF-A0A168N4I7-F1
#
_cell.length_a   1.000
_cell.length_b   1.000
_cell.length_c   1.000
_cell.angle_alpha   90.00
_cell.angle_beta   90.00
_cell.angle_gamma   90.00
#
_symmetry.space_group_name_H-M   'P 1'
#
loop_
_entity.id
_entity.type
_entity.pdbx_description
1 polymer ?
#
loop_
_entity_poly.entity_id
_entity_poly.type
_entity_poly.pdbx_seq_one_letter_code
_entity_poly.pdbx_strand_id
1 'polypeptide(L)'
;MECKKAFISTGKFSTKNGTVEKVTKILEDVGVDYVVYNEAKPNLTVKNVEDGLKILKKENCDIVISIGGGSPQDCGKAIAVLATNGGKINDYEGINKTSKKSLPIVAIATTAGTSAEVTINYVITDEERHVKMIMVDNNALATMTVNDPELMISMPPALTAATGMDALTHAV
;
A
#
# COMPACT_ATOMS: atom_id res chain seq x y z
N MET A 1 -13.15 -15.80 -3.18
CA MET A 1 -11.69 -15.63 -3.06
C MET A 1 -11.31 -16.34 -1.77
N GLU A 2 -10.64 -17.49 -1.86
CA GLU A 2 -10.10 -18.13 -0.66
C GLU A 2 -8.80 -17.41 -0.30
N CYS A 3 -8.84 -16.63 0.78
CA CYS A 3 -7.69 -15.91 1.31
C CYS A 3 -7.04 -16.79 2.38
N LYS A 4 -5.78 -17.20 2.18
CA LYS A 4 -5.07 -18.06 3.14
C LYS A 4 -4.13 -17.25 4.02
N LYS A 5 -3.39 -16.31 3.44
CA LYS A 5 -2.40 -15.53 4.19
C LYS A 5 -2.19 -14.14 3.61
N ALA A 6 -2.35 -13.12 4.44
CA ALA A 6 -2.23 -11.73 4.07
C ALA A 6 -0.82 -11.18 4.27
N PHE A 7 -0.33 -10.44 3.28
CA PHE A 7 0.82 -9.55 3.44
C PHE A 7 0.32 -8.15 3.79
N ILE A 8 0.66 -7.66 4.98
CA ILE A 8 0.27 -6.32 5.45
C ILE A 8 1.37 -5.32 5.15
N SER A 9 1.11 -4.35 4.26
CA SER A 9 1.99 -3.21 3.98
C SER A 9 1.57 -2.02 4.84
N THR A 10 2.45 -1.54 5.71
CA THR A 10 2.14 -0.42 6.61
C THR A 10 3.39 0.42 6.94
N GLY A 11 3.17 1.54 7.63
CA GLY A 11 4.23 2.39 8.16
C GLY A 11 4.29 2.31 9.69
N LYS A 12 5.44 2.70 10.25
CA LYS A 12 5.71 2.65 11.71
C LYS A 12 4.67 3.38 12.57
N PHE A 13 4.05 4.44 12.05
CA PHE A 13 3.04 5.19 12.79
C PHE A 13 1.78 4.34 13.03
N SER A 14 1.22 3.74 11.97
CA SER A 14 0.02 2.90 12.04
C SER A 14 0.24 1.61 12.84
N THR A 15 1.47 1.13 12.93
CA THR A 15 1.84 0.05 13.86
C THR A 15 1.88 0.54 15.30
N LYS A 16 2.44 1.73 15.56
CA LYS A 16 2.59 2.24 16.94
C LYS A 16 1.29 2.71 17.56
N ASN A 17 0.33 3.18 16.77
CA ASN A 17 -0.91 3.78 17.26
C ASN A 17 -2.06 2.76 17.44
N GLY A 18 -1.82 1.45 17.24
CA GLY A 18 -2.84 0.42 17.41
C GLY A 18 -3.69 0.14 16.17
N THR A 19 -3.51 0.86 15.05
CA THR A 19 -4.35 0.68 13.86
C THR A 19 -4.12 -0.68 13.21
N VAL A 20 -2.88 -1.13 13.12
CA VAL A 20 -2.56 -2.45 12.55
C VAL A 20 -3.18 -3.56 13.40
N GLU A 21 -3.09 -3.45 14.72
CA GLU A 21 -3.61 -4.41 15.70
C GLU A 21 -5.13 -4.57 15.60
N LYS A 22 -5.86 -3.48 15.35
CA LYS A 22 -7.32 -3.54 15.10
C LYS A 22 -7.64 -4.42 13.88
N VAL A 23 -6.87 -4.29 12.81
CA VAL A 23 -7.07 -5.06 11.58
C VAL A 23 -6.63 -6.51 11.76
N THR A 24 -5.46 -6.74 12.36
CA THR A 24 -4.95 -8.11 12.54
C THR A 24 -5.82 -8.94 13.47
N LYS A 25 -6.41 -8.34 14.51
CA LYS A 25 -7.37 -9.03 15.37
C LYS A 25 -8.59 -9.54 14.59
N ILE A 26 -9.10 -8.74 13.65
CA ILE A 26 -10.20 -9.17 12.79
C ILE A 26 -9.76 -10.35 11.90
N LEU A 27 -8.53 -10.31 11.37
CA LEU A 27 -7.98 -11.43 10.58
C LEU A 27 -7.87 -12.71 11.41
N GLU A 28 -7.41 -12.60 12.66
CA GLU A 28 -7.34 -13.73 13.62
C GLU A 28 -8.73 -14.31 13.90
N ASP A 29 -9.72 -13.46 14.15
CA ASP A 29 -11.11 -13.87 14.43
C ASP A 29 -11.74 -14.64 13.25
N VAL A 30 -11.32 -14.35 12.01
CA VAL A 30 -11.79 -15.07 10.80
C VAL A 30 -10.83 -16.15 10.32
N GLY A 31 -9.74 -16.43 11.05
CA GLY A 31 -8.79 -17.49 10.75
C GLY A 31 -7.90 -17.24 9.53
N VAL A 32 -7.56 -15.98 9.24
CA VAL A 32 -6.64 -15.59 8.15
C VAL A 32 -5.27 -15.27 8.76
N ASP A 33 -4.25 -16.04 8.36
CA ASP A 33 -2.87 -15.78 8.75
C ASP A 33 -2.36 -14.47 8.13
N TYR A 34 -1.37 -13.85 8.74
CA TYR A 34 -0.77 -12.64 8.17
C TYR A 34 0.72 -12.49 8.50
N VAL A 35 1.39 -11.63 7.74
CA VAL A 35 2.72 -11.10 8.03
C VAL A 35 2.71 -9.59 7.86
N VAL A 36 3.37 -8.87 8.78
CA VAL A 36 3.42 -7.40 8.75
C VAL A 36 4.77 -6.91 8.22
N TYR A 37 4.73 -6.04 7.22
CA TYR A 37 5.84 -5.23 6.75
C TYR A 37 5.58 -3.76 7.07
N ASN A 38 6.30 -3.21 8.04
CA ASN A 38 6.06 -1.86 8.59
C ASN A 38 7.12 -0.82 8.17
N GLU A 39 7.90 -1.12 7.14
CA GLU A 39 8.97 -0.25 6.64
C GLU A 39 8.53 0.60 5.42
N ALA A 40 7.23 0.65 5.09
CA ALA A 40 6.68 1.52 4.05
C ALA A 40 6.59 2.97 4.56
N LYS A 41 7.72 3.67 4.52
CA LYS A 41 7.91 5.04 4.99
C LYS A 41 7.71 6.07 3.85
N PRO A 42 7.55 7.38 4.19
CA PRO A 42 7.62 8.45 3.20
C PRO A 42 8.91 8.38 2.36
N ASN A 43 8.81 8.76 1.08
CA ASN A 43 9.86 8.52 0.06
C ASN A 43 10.19 7.04 -0.10
N LEU A 44 9.15 6.23 -0.28
CA LEU A 44 9.22 4.81 -0.55
C LEU A 44 10.18 4.52 -1.71
N THR A 45 11.10 3.57 -1.52
CA THR A 45 12.17 3.30 -2.49
C THR A 45 12.03 1.93 -3.15
N VAL A 46 12.78 1.71 -4.24
CA VAL A 46 12.89 0.39 -4.90
C VAL A 46 13.23 -0.70 -3.88
N LYS A 47 14.19 -0.43 -2.99
CA LYS A 47 14.62 -1.38 -1.95
C LYS A 47 13.47 -1.76 -1.01
N ASN A 48 12.61 -0.83 -0.63
CA ASN A 48 11.44 -1.15 0.20
C ASN A 48 10.51 -2.15 -0.48
N VAL A 49 10.24 -1.96 -1.78
CA VAL A 49 9.41 -2.86 -2.58
C VAL A 49 10.06 -4.25 -2.68
N GLU A 50 11.36 -4.31 -2.96
CA GLU A 50 12.08 -5.59 -3.06
C GLU A 50 12.11 -6.35 -1.73
N ASP A 51 12.35 -5.67 -0.61
CA ASP A 51 12.39 -6.29 0.71
C ASP A 51 10.99 -6.80 1.13
N GLY A 52 9.94 -6.03 0.87
CA GLY A 52 8.56 -6.46 1.07
C GLY A 52 8.17 -7.65 0.19
N LEU A 53 8.56 -7.64 -1.09
CA LEU A 53 8.30 -8.73 -2.03
C LEU A 53 8.98 -10.05 -1.60
N LYS A 54 10.20 -9.98 -1.07
CA LYS A 54 10.90 -11.16 -0.52
C LYS A 54 10.10 -11.79 0.61
N ILE A 55 9.55 -10.97 1.52
CA ILE A 55 8.71 -11.44 2.63
C ILE A 55 7.41 -12.04 2.10
N LEU A 56 6.71 -11.34 1.21
CA LEU A 56 5.46 -11.81 0.59
C LEU A 56 5.64 -13.21 -0.01
N LYS A 57 6.70 -13.41 -0.81
CA LYS A 57 7.01 -14.69 -1.46
C LYS A 57 7.42 -15.77 -0.47
N LYS A 58 8.29 -15.45 0.49
CA LYS A 58 8.74 -16.40 1.52
C LYS A 58 7.56 -16.94 2.33
N GLU A 59 6.62 -16.07 2.67
CA GLU A 59 5.46 -16.41 3.50
C GLU A 59 4.27 -16.96 2.68
N ASN A 60 4.40 -17.05 1.35
CA ASN A 60 3.36 -17.50 0.42
C ASN A 60 2.03 -16.75 0.59
N CYS A 61 2.08 -15.42 0.76
CA CYS A 61 0.87 -14.63 0.89
C CYS A 61 0.14 -14.52 -0.46
N ASP A 62 -1.19 -14.56 -0.42
CA ASP A 62 -2.06 -14.56 -1.60
C ASP A 62 -2.93 -13.30 -1.71
N ILE A 63 -2.86 -12.41 -0.72
CA ILE A 63 -3.50 -11.09 -0.71
C ILE A 63 -2.56 -10.04 -0.11
N VAL A 64 -2.69 -8.80 -0.57
CA VAL A 64 -2.04 -7.63 0.05
C VAL A 64 -3.08 -6.79 0.77
N ILE A 65 -2.79 -6.43 2.03
CA ILE A 65 -3.57 -5.46 2.80
C ILE A 65 -2.68 -4.25 3.05
N SER A 66 -2.98 -3.11 2.44
CA SER A 66 -2.26 -1.87 2.73
C SER A 66 -2.99 -1.08 3.81
N ILE A 67 -2.27 -0.63 4.84
CA ILE A 67 -2.83 0.11 5.98
C ILE A 67 -2.00 1.37 6.17
N GLY A 68 -2.59 2.53 5.88
CA GLY A 68 -1.89 3.80 6.04
C GLY A 68 -2.39 4.90 5.09
N GLY A 69 -1.54 5.90 4.86
CA GLY A 69 -1.70 6.85 3.76
C GLY A 69 -1.05 6.35 2.46
N GLY A 70 -0.70 7.29 1.57
CA GLY A 70 -0.19 6.95 0.24
C GLY A 70 1.04 6.05 0.19
N SER A 71 2.03 6.21 1.09
CA SER A 71 3.27 5.41 1.01
C SER A 71 3.04 3.90 1.25
N PRO A 72 2.34 3.46 2.31
CA PRO A 72 1.95 2.05 2.43
C PRO A 72 1.08 1.51 1.29
N GLN A 73 0.19 2.34 0.74
CA GLN A 73 -0.67 1.97 -0.38
C GLN A 73 0.13 1.73 -1.65
N ASP A 74 1.03 2.65 -2.02
CA ASP A 74 1.92 2.53 -3.17
C ASP A 74 2.88 1.35 -3.03
N CYS A 75 3.39 1.09 -1.82
CA CYS A 75 4.21 -0.08 -1.53
C CYS A 75 3.44 -1.38 -1.77
N GLY A 76 2.22 -1.46 -1.24
CA GLY A 76 1.35 -2.62 -1.42
C GLY A 76 1.05 -2.89 -2.90
N LYS A 77 0.73 -1.84 -3.67
CA LYS A 77 0.51 -1.94 -5.13
C LYS A 77 1.73 -2.46 -5.86
N ALA A 78 2.89 -1.86 -5.63
CA ALA A 78 4.15 -2.27 -6.27
C ALA A 78 4.49 -3.74 -5.98
N ILE A 79 4.37 -4.15 -4.72
CA ILE A 79 4.62 -5.54 -4.29
C ILE A 79 3.61 -6.50 -4.93
N ALA A 80 2.32 -6.15 -4.93
CA ALA A 80 1.25 -6.97 -5.53
C ALA A 80 1.43 -7.14 -7.05
N VAL A 81 1.87 -6.09 -7.75
CA VAL A 81 2.18 -6.13 -9.19
C VAL A 81 3.36 -7.07 -9.45
N LEU A 82 4.47 -6.92 -8.72
CA LEU A 82 5.65 -7.76 -8.89
C LEU A 82 5.42 -9.22 -8.52
N ALA A 83 4.50 -9.49 -7.59
CA ALA A 83 4.13 -10.85 -7.22
C ALA A 83 3.53 -11.63 -8.39
N THR A 84 2.74 -10.98 -9.28
CA THR A 84 2.09 -11.65 -10.41
C THR A 84 2.81 -11.47 -11.75
N ASN A 85 3.50 -10.35 -11.95
CA ASN A 85 4.16 -10.01 -13.21
C ASN A 85 5.68 -10.29 -13.21
N GLY A 86 6.33 -10.39 -12.04
CA GLY A 86 7.77 -10.60 -11.93
C GLY A 86 8.59 -9.36 -12.31
N GLY A 87 9.86 -9.55 -12.70
CA GLY A 87 10.75 -8.46 -13.10
C GLY A 87 11.18 -7.54 -11.94
N LYS A 88 11.57 -6.32 -12.28
CA LYS A 88 11.92 -5.24 -11.35
C LYS A 88 10.86 -4.15 -11.39
N ILE A 89 10.70 -3.38 -10.31
CA ILE A 89 9.69 -2.32 -10.26
C ILE A 89 9.91 -1.23 -11.33
N ASN A 90 11.17 -0.98 -11.68
CA ASN A 90 11.57 -0.07 -12.75
C ASN A 90 10.99 -0.43 -14.12
N ASP A 91 10.76 -1.72 -14.38
CA ASP A 91 10.22 -2.19 -15.66
C ASP A 91 8.78 -1.70 -15.89
N TYR A 92 8.11 -1.28 -14.81
CA TYR A 92 6.72 -0.85 -14.83
C TYR A 92 6.54 0.68 -14.86
N GLU A 93 7.63 1.46 -14.86
CA GLU A 93 7.56 2.92 -14.99
C GLU A 93 6.81 3.33 -16.26
N GLY A 94 5.82 4.22 -16.11
CA GLY A 94 4.93 4.67 -17.18
C GLY A 94 3.51 4.09 -17.12
N ILE A 95 2.86 3.99 -18.28
CA ILE A 95 1.43 3.71 -18.39
C ILE A 95 1.18 2.28 -18.88
N ASN A 96 0.33 1.53 -18.17
CA ASN A 96 -0.17 0.18 -18.52
C ASN A 96 0.95 -0.80 -18.95
N LYS A 97 1.99 -0.90 -18.12
CA LYS A 97 3.15 -1.76 -18.40
C LYS A 97 2.95 -3.20 -17.96
N THR A 98 2.01 -3.47 -17.05
CA THR A 98 1.74 -4.83 -16.58
C THR A 98 0.94 -5.64 -17.60
N SER A 99 1.14 -6.96 -17.60
CA SER A 99 0.41 -7.89 -18.48
C SER A 99 -0.69 -8.65 -17.74
N LYS A 100 -0.57 -8.78 -16.41
CA LYS A 100 -1.50 -9.50 -15.53
C LYS A 100 -1.98 -8.58 -14.43
N LYS A 101 -3.22 -8.82 -13.97
CA LYS A 101 -3.75 -8.20 -12.75
C LYS A 101 -2.80 -8.48 -11.58
N SER A 102 -2.62 -7.49 -10.71
CA SER A 102 -1.86 -7.67 -9.46
C SER A 102 -2.53 -8.72 -8.55
N LEU A 103 -1.83 -9.15 -7.50
CA LEU A 103 -2.50 -9.84 -6.40
C LEU A 103 -3.66 -8.98 -5.87
N PRO A 104 -4.72 -9.58 -5.34
CA PRO A 104 -5.81 -8.83 -4.73
C PRO A 104 -5.27 -7.87 -3.65
N ILE A 105 -5.77 -6.63 -3.66
CA ILE A 105 -5.38 -5.60 -2.70
C ILE A 105 -6.62 -5.14 -1.94
N VAL A 106 -6.54 -5.16 -0.61
CA VAL A 106 -7.46 -4.43 0.28
C VAL A 106 -6.74 -3.21 0.81
N ALA A 107 -7.20 -2.02 0.46
CA ALA A 107 -6.54 -0.76 0.85
C ALA A 107 -7.34 -0.05 1.94
N ILE A 108 -6.76 0.02 3.15
CA ILE A 108 -7.33 0.63 4.34
C ILE A 108 -6.66 2.00 4.54
N ALA A 109 -7.40 3.06 4.24
CA ALA A 109 -6.91 4.42 4.35
C ALA A 109 -6.93 4.90 5.80
N THR A 110 -5.84 5.52 6.25
CA THR A 110 -5.74 6.14 7.58
C THR A 110 -5.43 7.63 7.52
N THR A 111 -5.54 8.23 6.33
CA THR A 111 -5.34 9.67 6.08
C THR A 111 -6.37 10.18 5.10
N ALA A 112 -6.93 11.35 5.36
CA ALA A 112 -7.86 12.03 4.45
C ALA A 112 -7.09 12.98 3.51
N GLY A 113 -6.48 12.46 2.44
CA GLY A 113 -5.63 13.24 1.52
C GLY A 113 -5.37 12.57 0.18
N THR A 114 -4.42 11.62 0.17
CA THR A 114 -3.80 11.11 -1.06
C THR A 114 -4.74 10.35 -1.99
N SER A 115 -5.81 9.76 -1.44
CA SER A 115 -6.75 8.89 -2.17
C SER A 115 -6.08 7.74 -2.93
N ALA A 116 -4.87 7.34 -2.52
CA ALA A 116 -4.09 6.34 -3.24
C ALA A 116 -4.69 4.93 -3.10
N GLU A 117 -5.66 4.72 -2.22
CA GLU A 117 -6.47 3.51 -2.18
C GLU A 117 -7.39 3.35 -3.40
N VAL A 118 -7.84 4.45 -4.03
CA VAL A 118 -8.73 4.42 -5.20
C VAL A 118 -8.03 4.70 -6.53
N THR A 119 -6.79 5.21 -6.52
CA THR A 119 -6.10 5.56 -7.77
C THR A 119 -5.51 4.33 -8.47
N ILE A 120 -5.26 4.44 -9.77
CA ILE A 120 -4.47 3.48 -10.56
C ILE A 120 -2.96 3.80 -10.50
N ASN A 121 -2.59 4.84 -9.75
CA ASN A 121 -1.23 5.35 -9.68
C ASN A 121 -0.51 4.78 -8.47
N TYR A 122 0.81 4.63 -8.59
CA TYR A 122 1.69 4.41 -7.46
C TYR A 122 3.06 5.00 -7.77
N VAL A 123 3.72 5.56 -6.76
CA VAL A 123 4.97 6.31 -6.92
C VAL A 123 6.08 5.68 -6.10
N ILE A 124 7.19 5.34 -6.77
CA ILE A 124 8.36 4.72 -6.15
C ILE A 124 9.59 5.55 -6.45
N THR A 125 10.41 5.82 -5.43
CA THR A 125 11.66 6.54 -5.59
C THR A 125 12.76 5.58 -6.04
N ASP A 126 13.36 5.90 -7.19
CA ASP A 126 14.58 5.26 -7.67
C ASP A 126 15.78 6.01 -7.10
N GLU A 127 16.45 5.38 -6.12
CA GLU A 127 17.60 5.97 -5.44
C GLU A 127 18.85 6.02 -6.32
N GLU A 128 18.96 5.16 -7.35
CA GLU A 128 20.10 5.14 -8.27
C GLU A 128 20.00 6.26 -9.30
N ARG A 129 18.79 6.48 -9.85
CA ARG A 129 18.54 7.56 -10.82
C ARG A 129 18.16 8.90 -10.17
N HIS A 130 17.92 8.92 -8.86
CA HIS A 130 17.43 10.08 -8.11
C HIS A 130 16.11 10.68 -8.67
N VAL A 131 15.21 9.80 -9.12
CA VAL A 131 13.89 10.21 -9.68
C VAL A 131 12.75 9.50 -8.96
N LYS A 132 11.57 10.13 -8.95
CA LYS A 132 10.32 9.48 -8.56
C LYS A 132 9.69 8.86 -9.81
N MET A 133 9.68 7.54 -9.87
CA MET A 133 8.99 6.78 -10.90
C MET A 133 7.49 6.83 -10.64
N ILE A 134 6.72 7.12 -11.68
CA ILE A 134 5.27 7.09 -11.64
C ILE A 134 4.80 5.92 -12.48
N MET A 135 4.02 5.04 -11.87
CA MET A 135 3.36 3.94 -12.54
C MET A 135 1.87 4.25 -12.58
N VAL A 136 1.26 4.10 -13.76
CA VAL A 136 -0.15 4.35 -14.01
C VAL A 136 -0.73 3.07 -14.61
N ASP A 137 -1.42 2.26 -13.81
CA ASP A 137 -1.82 0.92 -14.25
C ASP A 137 -3.12 0.43 -13.60
N ASN A 138 -4.11 0.12 -14.43
CA ASN A 138 -5.40 -0.43 -13.99
C ASN A 138 -5.27 -1.77 -13.26
N ASN A 139 -4.23 -2.54 -13.55
CA ASN A 139 -3.99 -3.83 -12.89
C ASN A 139 -3.53 -3.69 -11.43
N ALA A 140 -3.11 -2.49 -11.02
CA ALA A 140 -2.74 -2.17 -9.63
C ALA A 140 -3.90 -1.59 -8.80
N LEU A 141 -5.09 -1.44 -9.39
CA LEU A 141 -6.24 -0.91 -8.68
C LEU A 141 -6.64 -1.83 -7.51
N ALA A 142 -6.94 -1.23 -6.36
CA ALA A 142 -7.38 -1.97 -5.20
C ALA A 142 -8.67 -2.77 -5.51
N THR A 143 -8.74 -4.00 -5.01
CA THR A 143 -9.94 -4.84 -5.14
C THR A 143 -11.03 -4.37 -4.20
N MET A 144 -10.64 -3.86 -3.03
CA MET A 144 -11.53 -3.27 -2.04
C MET A 144 -10.81 -2.11 -1.36
N THR A 145 -11.56 -1.04 -1.07
CA THR A 145 -11.08 0.08 -0.28
C THR A 145 -11.90 0.22 1.00
N VAL A 146 -11.26 0.60 2.10
CA VAL A 146 -11.90 0.83 3.39
C VAL A 146 -11.48 2.22 3.87
N ASN A 147 -12.47 3.10 4.00
CA ASN A 147 -12.32 4.46 4.51
C ASN A 147 -13.13 4.59 5.80
N ASP A 148 -12.56 4.11 6.90
CA ASP A 148 -13.17 4.21 8.22
C ASP A 148 -12.66 5.47 8.95
N PRO A 149 -13.52 6.47 9.22
CA PRO A 149 -13.10 7.69 9.90
C PRO A 149 -12.54 7.44 11.29
N GLU A 150 -12.91 6.35 11.98
CA GLU A 150 -12.35 6.01 13.31
C GLU A 150 -10.85 5.74 13.26
N LEU A 151 -10.33 5.30 12.10
CA LEU A 151 -8.89 5.09 11.89
C LEU A 151 -8.14 6.40 11.63
N MET A 152 -8.85 7.50 11.38
CA MET A 152 -8.29 8.82 11.09
C MET A 152 -8.35 9.78 12.29
N ILE A 153 -9.18 9.50 13.31
CA ILE A 153 -9.33 10.35 14.51
C ILE A 153 -7.98 10.59 15.23
N SER A 154 -7.08 9.60 15.20
CA SER A 154 -5.78 9.68 15.87
C SER A 154 -4.72 10.53 15.13
N MET A 155 -5.05 11.06 13.95
CA MET A 155 -4.13 11.89 13.18
C MET A 155 -3.79 13.18 13.94
N PRO A 156 -2.50 13.55 14.03
CA PRO A 156 -2.11 14.85 14.58
C PRO A 156 -2.80 16.00 13.82
N PRO A 157 -3.18 17.11 14.48
CA PRO A 157 -3.88 18.22 13.82
C PRO A 157 -3.13 18.79 12.61
N ALA A 158 -1.79 18.91 12.69
CA ALA A 158 -0.97 19.39 11.58
C ALA A 158 -0.99 18.43 10.38
N LEU A 159 -0.99 17.11 10.63
CA LEU A 159 -1.10 16.12 9.56
C LEU A 159 -2.49 16.16 8.92
N THR A 160 -3.54 16.30 9.73
CA THR A 160 -4.93 16.44 9.25
C THR A 160 -5.09 17.67 8.35
N ALA A 161 -4.55 18.82 8.76
CA ALA A 161 -4.58 20.03 7.94
C ALA A 161 -3.81 19.85 6.62
N ALA A 162 -2.60 19.26 6.68
CA ALA A 162 -1.79 19.04 5.49
C ALA A 162 -2.47 18.11 4.48
N THR A 163 -3.00 16.96 4.93
CA THR A 163 -3.67 16.01 4.04
C THR A 163 -5.02 16.56 3.55
N GLY A 164 -5.73 17.35 4.35
CA GLY A 164 -6.95 18.03 3.91
C GLY A 164 -6.69 19.03 2.77
N MET A 165 -5.58 19.79 2.86
CA MET A 165 -5.16 20.69 1.78
C MET A 165 -4.68 19.93 0.53
N ASP A 166 -4.05 18.77 0.71
CA ASP A 166 -3.69 17.86 -0.37
C ASP A 166 -4.93 17.34 -1.12
N ALA A 167 -5.94 16.86 -0.39
CA ALA A 167 -7.23 16.46 -0.97
C ALA A 167 -7.92 17.61 -1.72
N LEU A 168 -7.91 18.83 -1.18
CA LEU A 168 -8.45 20.00 -1.85
C LEU A 168 -7.69 20.30 -3.15
N THR A 169 -6.36 20.16 -3.14
CA THR A 169 -5.52 20.36 -4.32
C THR A 169 -5.80 19.32 -5.40
N HIS A 170 -6.13 18.09 -5.04
CA HIS A 170 -6.58 17.08 -6.01
C HIS A 170 -7.92 17.42 -6.67
N ALA A 171 -8.78 18.18 -5.99
CA ALA A 171 -10.14 18.47 -6.44
C ALA A 171 -10.26 19.68 -7.37
N VAL A 172 -9.29 20.60 -7.37
CA VAL A 172 -9.29 21.87 -8.13
C VAL A 172 -8.43 21.76 -9.37
#